data_AF-A0A352XA98-F1
#
_entry.id   AF-A0A352XA98-F1
#
_cell.length_a   1.000
_cell.length_b   1.000
_cell.length_c   1.000
_cell.angle_alpha   90.00
_cell.angle_beta   90.00
_cell.angle_gamma   90.00
#
_symmetry.space_group_name_H-M   'P 1'
#
loop_
_entity.id
_entity.type
_entity.pdbx_description
1 polymer ?
#
loop_
_entity_poly.entity_id
_entity_poly.type
_entity_poly.pdbx_seq_one_letter_code
_entity_poly.pdbx_strand_id
1 'polypeptide(L)' 'MPTAAQLESLYRIGYQLTYIMLQPIHLICVDNRTRNVYILAGYDEELEFQILPNGEFADEPS' A
#
# COMPACT_ATOMS: atom_id res chain seq x y z
N MET A 1 -10.06 -5.12 8.95
CA MET A 1 -8.89 -6.02 8.95
C MET A 1 -8.54 -6.38 7.52
N PRO A 2 -7.26 -6.29 7.13
CA PRO A 2 -6.81 -6.68 5.80
C PRO A 2 -6.91 -8.19 5.60
N THR A 3 -7.05 -8.63 4.35
CA THR A 3 -7.01 -10.05 3.97
C THR A 3 -5.57 -10.56 3.97
N ALA A 4 -5.38 -11.89 3.93
CA ALA A 4 -4.05 -12.48 3.80
C ALA A 4 -3.34 -12.05 2.50
N ALA A 5 -4.08 -11.97 1.39
CA ALA A 5 -3.56 -11.50 0.11
C ALA A 5 -3.10 -10.03 0.19
N GLN A 6 -3.86 -9.17 0.87
CA GLN A 6 -3.45 -7.79 1.11
C GLN A 6 -2.19 -7.69 1.97
N LEU A 7 -2.06 -8.51 3.01
CA LEU A 7 -0.88 -8.53 3.87
C LEU A 7 0.38 -9.00 3.13
N GLU A 8 0.25 -9.98 2.24
CA GLU A 8 1.35 -10.44 1.40
C GLU A 8 1.85 -9.32 0.47
N SER A 9 0.95 -8.66 -0.25
CA SER A 9 1.29 -7.52 -1.10
C SER A 9 1.88 -6.36 -0.30
N LEU A 10 1.29 -6.04 0.86
CA LEU A 10 1.79 -5.01 1.78
C LEU A 10 3.23 -5.29 2.21
N TYR A 11 3.56 -6.53 2.57
CA TYR A 11 4.92 -6.90 2.96
C TYR A 11 5.91 -6.70 1.80
N ARG A 12 5.55 -7.12 0.58
CA ARG A 12 6.40 -6.95 -0.61
C ARG A 12 6.68 -5.47 -0.90
N ILE A 13 5.64 -4.63 -0.89
CA ILE A 13 5.78 -3.18 -1.11
C ILE A 13 6.57 -2.54 0.01
N GLY A 14 6.24 -2.85 1.27
CA GLY A 14 6.92 -2.29 2.44
C GLY A 14 8.41 -2.61 2.42
N TYR A 15 8.78 -3.83 2.04
CA TYR A 15 10.18 -4.21 1.85
C TYR A 15 10.83 -3.42 0.71
N GLN A 16 10.16 -3.29 -0.44
CA GLN A 16 10.69 -2.52 -1.56
C GLN A 16 10.90 -1.03 -1.20
N LEU A 17 9.92 -0.40 -0.58
CA LEU A 17 10.00 1.00 -0.14
C LEU A 17 11.11 1.20 0.88
N THR A 18 11.14 0.40 1.94
CA THR A 18 12.03 0.65 3.09
C THR A 18 13.46 0.12 2.90
N TYR A 19 13.63 -1.03 2.25
CA TYR A 19 14.93 -1.70 2.14
C TYR A 19 15.62 -1.41 0.81
N ILE A 20 14.87 -1.38 -0.30
CA ILE A 20 15.45 -1.18 -1.63
C ILE A 20 15.51 0.30 -1.99
N MET A 21 14.41 1.03 -1.78
CA MET A 21 14.28 2.42 -2.23
C MET A 21 14.58 3.45 -1.14
N LEU A 22 14.69 3.03 0.12
CA LEU A 22 14.91 3.89 1.29
C LEU A 22 13.91 5.06 1.38
N GLN A 23 12.64 4.78 1.07
CA GLN A 23 11.53 5.72 1.14
C GLN A 23 10.79 5.57 2.48
N PRO A 24 10.42 6.68 3.14
CA PRO A 24 9.61 6.62 4.36
C PRO A 24 8.18 6.19 4.03
N ILE A 25 7.53 5.53 5.00
CA ILE A 25 6.10 5.20 4.96
C ILE A 25 5.41 6.04 6.03
N HIS A 26 4.45 6.86 5.61
CA HIS A 26 3.73 7.78 6.48
C HIS A 26 2.40 7.21 6.97
N LEU A 27 1.72 6.44 6.12
CA LEU A 27 0.41 5.87 6.44
C LEU A 27 0.27 4.47 5.87
N ILE A 28 -0.29 3.57 6.69
CA ILE A 28 -0.90 2.32 6.24
C ILE A 28 -2.26 2.22 6.92
N CYS A 29 -3.34 2.15 6.14
CA CYS A 29 -4.69 2.03 6.69
C CYS A 29 -5.60 1.13 5.84
N VAL A 30 -6.62 0.55 6.48
CA VAL A 30 -7.70 -0.15 5.78
C VAL A 30 -8.88 0.81 5.69
N ASP A 31 -9.35 1.11 4.49
CA ASP A 31 -10.60 1.86 4.31
C ASP A 31 -11.78 0.95 4.70
N ASN A 32 -12.62 1.43 5.62
CA ASN A 32 -13.78 0.67 6.09
C ASN A 32 -14.91 0.59 5.05
N ARG A 33 -14.96 1.49 4.07
CA ARG A 33 -15.99 1.49 3.01
C ARG A 33 -15.62 0.51 1.88
N THR A 34 -14.41 0.61 1.34
CA THR A 34 -13.97 -0.21 0.20
C THR A 34 -13.25 -1.49 0.61
N ARG A 35 -12.75 -1.58 1.85
CA ARG A 35 -11.87 -2.63 2.35
C ARG A 35 -10.49 -2.69 1.69
N ASN A 36 -10.12 -1.65 0.95
CA ASN A 36 -8.79 -1.54 0.35
C ASN A 36 -7.75 -1.13 1.41
N VAL A 37 -6.51 -1.57 1.24
CA VAL A 37 -5.37 -1.07 2.01
C VAL A 37 -4.74 0.07 1.25
N TYR A 38 -4.56 1.20 1.92
CA TYR A 38 -3.86 2.35 1.37
C TYR A 38 -2.48 2.47 2.02
N ILE A 39 -1.49 2.85 1.21
CA ILE A 39 -0.13 3.16 1.65
C ILE A 39 0.23 4.53 1.11
N LEU A 40 0.66 5.43 1.99
CA LEU A 40 1.25 6.72 1.64
C LEU A 40 2.73 6.69 2.02
N ALA A 41 3.60 6.96 1.06
CA ALA A 41 5.04 6.89 1.20
C ALA A 41 5.74 7.95 0.35
N GLY A 42 7.07 8.03 0.44
CA GLY A 42 7.86 9.03 -0.26
C GLY A 42 8.23 10.20 0.64
N TYR A 43 9.29 10.93 0.31
CA TYR A 43 9.77 12.03 1.16
C TYR A 43 8.77 13.19 1.22
N ASP A 44 8.02 13.40 0.14
CA ASP A 44 7.02 14.45 -0.03
C ASP A 44 5.60 13.85 -0.20
N GLU A 45 5.37 12.63 0.32
CA GLU A 45 4.09 11.91 0.23
C GLU A 45 3.62 11.65 -1.22
N GLU A 46 4.57 11.55 -2.15
CA GLU A 46 4.33 11.44 -3.59
C GLU A 46 4.01 10.02 -4.08
N LEU A 47 4.15 9.01 -3.22
CA LEU A 47 3.88 7.62 -3.55
C LEU A 47 2.61 7.13 -2.86
N GLU A 48 1.58 6.89 -3.66
CA GLU A 48 0.30 6.33 -3.22
C GLU A 48 0.08 4.93 -3.80
N PHE A 49 -0.30 3.99 -2.94
CA PHE A 49 -0.68 2.64 -3.37
C PHE A 49 -2.01 2.25 -2.77
N GLN A 50 -2.81 1.55 -3.57
CA GLN A 50 -4.06 0.95 -3.15
C GLN A 50 -4.03 -0.56 -3.42
N ILE A 51 -4.20 -1.36 -2.38
CA ILE A 51 -4.28 -2.82 -2.48
C ILE A 51 -5.72 -3.27 -2.28
N LEU A 52 -6.30 -3.85 -3.33
CA LEU A 52 -7.63 -4.43 -3.35
C LEU A 52 -7.72 -5.67 -2.43
N PRO A 53 -8.93 -6.14 -2.04
CA PRO A 53 -9.08 -7.27 -1.12
C PRO A 53 -8.48 -8.59 -1.63
N ASN A 54 -8.33 -8.72 -2.95
CA ASN A 54 -7.69 -9.85 -3.62
C ASN A 54 -6.14 -9.76 -3.64
N GLY A 55 -5.55 -8.67 -3.14
CA GLY A 55 -4.10 -8.46 -3.11
C GLY A 55 -3.54 -7.75 -4.35
N GLU A 56 -4.36 -7.46 -5.36
CA GLU A 56 -3.94 -6.70 -6.54
C GLU A 56 -3.85 -5.20 -6.23
N PHE A 57 -3.09 -4.49 -7.05
CA PHE A 57 -3.05 -3.04 -7.01
C PHE A 57 -4.20 -2.47 -7.83
N ALA A 58 -4.80 -1.39 -7.35
CA ALA A 58 -5.66 -0.58 -8.20
C ALA A 58 -4.76 0.35 -9.04
N ASP A 59 -4.94 0.34 -10.35
CA ASP A 59 -4.38 1.38 -11.21
C ASP A 59 -5.10 2.70 -10.90
N GLU A 60 -4.37 3.82 -10.85
CA GLU A 60 -5.02 5.13 -10.85
C GLU A 60 -5.86 5.27 -12.13
N PRO A 61 -7.14 5.66 -12.04
CA PRO A 61 -7.88 6.03 -13.24
C PRO A 61 -7.19 7.25 -13.86
N SER A 62 -6.72 7.09 -15.09
CA SER A 62 -6.11 8.13 -15.93
C SER A 62 -7.02 9.34 -16.13
#